data_AF-A0A8H5XLL7-F1
#
_entry.id   AF-A0A8H5XLL7-F1
#
_cell.length_a   1.000
_cell.length_b   1.000
_cell.length_c   1.000
_cell.angle_alpha   90.00
_cell.angle_beta   90.00
_cell.angle_gamma   90.00
#
_symmetry.space_group_name_H-M   'P 1'
#
loop_
_entity.id
_entity.type
_entity.pdbx_description
1 polymer ?
#
loop_
_entity_poly.entity_id
_entity_poly.type
_entity_poly.pdbx_seq_one_letter_code
_entity_poly.pdbx_strand_id
1 'polypeptide(L)'
;QLYKEGIRLRETWFEKLERWEEALAFYNKREEEVPEDQAIPVDIVMGKMRCLHALGEWESLASLTGSTWANSTPEVQRMIAPLATAAAWGLNKWDSMDNYLSSLKRYSPDRSFFGAILALHRNQFHEAIACVQQAREGLDTELSALVSESYNRAYQVVVRVQMLAELEELIVYKQCDETKQAIMRRTWETRLKGCQRNVEVWQRMLGLRAIVIAPTENMHMWIKFANLCRKSGRMGLAEKSLKQLIGIDAPLVSTIPYWSEQRQPGPGPRNAPAAQVIYAVLKYQWELGQQLPANKKANIPEKTLYCLRKFTNDAAHRLEVAKAHLNAQAGSEVNITGDYGFQNQMDPTLMSPQTQRALYDQTVLLAKCYLRQGEWLIALDKDDWQYTQVQDILTSYSQATKYNPRWYKAWHAWALVN
;
A
#
# COMPACT_ATOMS: atom_id res chain seq x y z
N GLN A 1 -9.72 -11.88 29.68
CA GLN A 1 -10.41 -13.19 29.61
C GLN A 1 -9.37 -14.26 29.88
N LEU A 2 -9.57 -15.06 30.93
CA LEU A 2 -8.72 -16.22 31.23
C LEU A 2 -9.17 -17.38 30.33
N TYR A 3 -8.26 -17.94 29.53
CA TYR A 3 -8.48 -19.27 28.95
C TYR A 3 -8.27 -20.33 30.03
N LYS A 4 -8.86 -21.52 29.80
CA LYS A 4 -9.14 -22.65 30.72
C LYS A 4 -8.02 -23.17 31.65
N GLU A 5 -6.85 -22.55 31.74
CA GLU A 5 -5.70 -23.03 32.52
C GLU A 5 -5.01 -21.95 33.40
N GLY A 6 -5.71 -20.88 33.79
CA GLY A 6 -5.16 -19.92 34.77
C GLY A 6 -4.00 -19.05 34.26
N ILE A 7 -3.65 -19.16 32.98
CA ILE A 7 -2.63 -18.33 32.35
C ILE A 7 -3.20 -16.92 32.14
N ARG A 8 -2.66 -15.94 32.88
CA ARG A 8 -2.89 -14.52 32.58
C ARG A 8 -2.17 -14.16 31.30
N LEU A 9 -2.94 -13.89 30.25
CA LEU A 9 -2.39 -13.48 28.95
C LEU A 9 -1.62 -12.17 29.12
N ARG A 10 -0.36 -12.16 28.68
CA ARG A 10 0.46 -10.95 28.64
C ARG A 10 0.34 -10.31 27.26
N GLU A 11 0.29 -8.99 27.22
CA GLU A 11 0.14 -8.19 25.98
C GLU A 11 1.32 -8.42 25.04
N THR A 12 2.49 -8.64 25.63
CA THR A 12 3.73 -9.00 24.92
C THR A 12 3.61 -10.28 24.08
N TRP A 13 2.62 -11.14 24.34
CA TRP A 13 2.39 -12.33 23.51
C TRP A 13 1.74 -11.96 22.18
N PHE A 14 0.74 -11.08 22.18
CA PHE A 14 0.16 -10.57 20.95
C PHE A 14 1.18 -9.77 20.14
N GLU A 15 2.04 -9.02 20.83
CA GLU A 15 3.15 -8.30 20.21
C GLU A 15 4.11 -9.27 19.49
N LYS A 16 4.53 -10.34 20.16
CA LYS A 16 5.41 -11.37 19.59
C LYS A 16 4.77 -12.17 18.46
N LEU A 17 3.44 -12.26 18.44
CA LEU A 17 2.66 -12.92 17.39
C LEU A 17 2.28 -11.97 16.24
N GLU A 18 2.78 -10.73 16.25
CA GLU A 18 2.47 -9.68 15.26
C GLU A 18 0.96 -9.38 15.14
N ARG A 19 0.18 -9.66 16.19
CA ARG A 19 -1.26 -9.36 16.29
C ARG A 19 -1.46 -7.97 16.89
N TRP A 20 -1.00 -6.96 16.17
CA TRP A 20 -0.84 -5.59 16.67
C TRP A 20 -2.15 -4.91 17.07
N GLU A 21 -3.26 -5.16 16.38
CA GLU A 21 -4.57 -4.57 16.72
C GLU A 21 -5.09 -5.08 18.07
N GLU A 22 -4.96 -6.39 18.30
CA GLU A 22 -5.35 -7.00 19.58
C GLU A 22 -4.41 -6.60 20.70
N ALA A 23 -3.10 -6.55 20.43
CA ALA A 23 -2.11 -6.05 21.38
C ALA A 23 -2.46 -4.61 21.84
N LEU A 24 -2.79 -3.73 20.89
CA LEU A 24 -3.19 -2.35 21.19
C LEU A 24 -4.48 -2.30 22.03
N ALA A 25 -5.49 -3.10 21.70
CA ALA A 25 -6.74 -3.17 22.46
C ALA A 25 -6.49 -3.64 23.91
N PHE A 26 -5.61 -4.62 24.11
CA PHE A 26 -5.23 -5.08 25.44
C PHE A 26 -4.45 -4.02 26.23
N TYR A 27 -3.53 -3.29 25.57
CA TYR A 27 -2.83 -2.19 26.21
C TYR A 27 -3.76 -1.04 26.61
N ASN A 28 -4.73 -0.67 25.75
CA ASN A 28 -5.75 0.33 26.08
C ASN A 28 -6.58 -0.10 27.29
N LYS A 29 -7.04 -1.36 27.31
CA LYS A 29 -7.78 -1.89 28.45
C LYS A 29 -6.99 -1.83 29.75
N ARG A 30 -5.68 -2.11 29.70
CA ARG A 30 -4.84 -2.01 30.89
C ARG A 30 -4.58 -0.60 31.36
N GLU A 31 -4.54 0.36 30.44
CA GLU A 31 -4.47 1.78 30.78
C GLU A 31 -5.74 2.21 31.52
N GLU A 32 -6.92 1.72 31.12
CA GLU A 32 -8.20 1.94 31.82
C GLU A 32 -8.28 1.26 33.20
N GLU A 33 -7.57 0.14 33.39
CA GLU A 33 -7.49 -0.57 34.67
C GLU A 33 -6.51 0.07 35.67
N VAL A 34 -5.66 1.02 35.24
CA VAL A 34 -4.75 1.76 36.13
C VAL A 34 -5.57 2.82 36.88
N PRO A 35 -5.51 2.88 38.23
CA PRO A 35 -6.19 3.91 39.00
C PRO A 35 -5.75 5.31 38.55
N GLU A 36 -6.68 6.27 38.48
CA GLU A 36 -6.40 7.67 38.05
C GLU A 36 -5.30 8.35 38.89
N ASP A 37 -5.15 7.94 40.15
CA ASP A 37 -4.11 8.43 41.07
C ASP A 37 -2.70 7.91 40.77
N GLN A 38 -2.54 6.92 39.88
CA GLN A 38 -1.25 6.33 39.54
C GLN A 38 -0.82 6.69 38.13
N ALA A 39 0.45 7.10 37.98
CA ALA A 39 1.05 7.32 36.67
C ALA A 39 1.07 6.02 35.86
N ILE A 40 0.67 6.12 34.58
CA ILE A 40 0.64 4.97 33.67
C ILE A 40 2.06 4.40 33.54
N PRO A 41 2.26 3.08 33.76
CA PRO A 41 3.55 2.45 33.60
C PRO A 41 4.14 2.68 32.20
N VAL A 42 5.44 3.04 32.15
CA VAL A 42 6.16 3.31 30.89
C VAL A 42 6.12 2.11 29.95
N ASP A 43 6.09 0.87 30.47
CA ASP A 43 6.01 -0.35 29.66
C ASP A 43 4.71 -0.44 28.83
N ILE A 44 3.58 0.03 29.40
CA ILE A 44 2.28 0.05 28.70
C ILE A 44 2.34 1.09 27.58
N VAL A 45 2.81 2.29 27.90
CA VAL A 45 2.96 3.38 26.92
C VAL A 45 3.88 2.95 25.77
N MET A 46 5.02 2.34 26.09
CA MET A 46 5.96 1.81 25.10
C MET A 46 5.34 0.69 24.26
N GLY A 47 4.58 -0.22 24.87
CA GLY A 47 3.84 -1.26 24.16
C GLY A 47 2.83 -0.69 23.16
N LYS A 48 2.05 0.31 23.58
CA LYS A 48 1.13 1.05 22.69
C LYS A 48 1.88 1.72 21.55
N MET A 49 3.00 2.39 21.83
CA MET A 49 3.82 3.03 20.79
C MET A 49 4.34 2.03 19.76
N ARG A 50 4.82 0.85 20.20
CA ARG A 50 5.27 -0.21 19.28
C ARG A 50 4.13 -0.74 18.42
N CYS A 51 2.95 -0.95 19.02
CA CYS A 51 1.76 -1.37 18.29
C CYS A 51 1.34 -0.32 17.25
N LEU A 52 1.25 0.96 17.63
CA LEU A 52 0.90 2.05 16.72
C LEU A 52 1.92 2.21 15.58
N HIS A 53 3.21 2.07 15.88
CA HIS A 53 4.28 2.07 14.89
C HIS A 53 4.13 0.92 13.89
N ALA A 54 3.95 -0.31 14.38
CA ALA A 54 3.73 -1.48 13.52
C ALA A 54 2.41 -1.39 12.74
N LEU A 55 1.38 -0.73 13.30
CA LEU A 55 0.10 -0.47 12.66
C LEU A 55 0.18 0.62 11.56
N GLY A 56 1.19 1.50 11.61
CA GLY A 56 1.32 2.66 10.73
C GLY A 56 0.36 3.80 11.10
N GLU A 57 -0.12 3.83 12.35
CA GLU A 57 -1.00 4.86 12.89
C GLU A 57 -0.17 6.06 13.39
N TRP A 58 0.46 6.76 12.44
CA TRP A 58 1.44 7.81 12.74
C TRP A 58 0.88 9.00 13.52
N GLU A 59 -0.38 9.39 13.28
CA GLU A 59 -1.02 10.51 13.99
C GLU A 59 -1.22 10.21 15.47
N SER A 60 -1.81 9.06 15.79
CA SER A 60 -1.99 8.59 17.16
C SER A 60 -0.64 8.35 17.84
N LEU A 61 0.34 7.78 17.12
CA LEU A 61 1.69 7.60 17.63
C LEU A 61 2.34 8.95 17.97
N ALA A 62 2.28 9.92 17.06
CA ALA A 62 2.86 11.24 17.25
C ALA A 62 2.22 11.98 18.44
N SER A 63 0.90 11.89 18.59
CA SER A 63 0.18 12.45 19.74
C SER A 63 0.65 11.81 21.06
N LEU A 64 0.72 10.48 21.10
CA LEU A 64 1.19 9.74 22.29
C LEU A 64 2.66 10.04 22.60
N THR A 65 3.52 10.13 21.58
CA THR A 65 4.93 10.47 21.77
C THR A 65 5.10 11.91 22.23
N GLY A 66 4.31 12.86 21.71
CA GLY A 66 4.38 14.25 22.11
C GLY A 66 4.02 14.47 23.58
N SER A 67 2.92 13.87 24.04
CA SER A 67 2.52 13.94 25.45
C SER A 67 3.51 13.24 26.37
N THR A 68 3.97 12.04 25.99
CA THR A 68 4.95 11.29 26.77
C THR A 68 6.28 12.04 26.83
N TRP A 69 6.73 12.65 25.74
CA TRP A 69 8.00 13.38 25.68
C TRP A 69 8.03 14.58 26.62
N ALA A 70 6.95 15.37 26.66
CA ALA A 70 6.85 16.55 27.51
C ALA A 70 6.81 16.21 29.01
N ASN A 71 6.24 15.06 29.37
CA ASN A 71 5.98 14.69 30.76
C ASN A 71 7.00 13.71 31.36
N SER A 72 8.02 13.29 30.60
CA SER A 72 8.95 12.22 31.02
C SER A 72 10.38 12.69 31.22
N THR A 73 11.14 11.91 31.99
CA THR A 73 12.57 12.16 32.25
C THR A 73 13.43 11.92 30.99
N PRO A 74 14.67 12.46 30.93
CA PRO A 74 15.58 12.26 29.80
C PRO A 74 15.88 10.77 29.49
N GLU A 75 15.85 9.90 30.50
CA GLU A 75 16.04 8.45 30.32
C GLU A 75 14.90 7.84 29.50
N VAL A 76 13.66 8.20 29.83
CA VAL A 76 12.47 7.75 29.10
C VAL A 76 12.44 8.38 27.71
N GLN A 77 12.81 9.66 27.57
CA GLN A 77 12.95 10.33 26.26
C GLN A 77 13.89 9.55 25.33
N ARG A 78 15.02 9.04 25.84
CA ARG A 78 15.94 8.19 25.05
C ARG A 78 15.31 6.88 24.60
N MET A 79 14.42 6.29 25.42
CA MET A 79 13.73 5.04 25.08
C MET A 79 12.66 5.25 23.99
N ILE A 80 11.91 6.35 24.06
CA ILE A 80 10.85 6.68 23.09
C ILE A 80 11.40 7.29 21.79
N ALA A 81 12.62 7.87 21.81
CA ALA A 81 13.20 8.61 20.70
C ALA A 81 13.17 7.88 19.34
N PRO A 82 13.50 6.58 19.22
CA PRO A 82 13.42 5.90 17.92
C PRO A 82 11.99 5.87 17.35
N LEU A 83 11.00 5.60 18.21
CA LEU A 83 9.58 5.54 17.83
C LEU A 83 9.02 6.93 17.52
N ALA A 84 9.41 7.93 18.30
CA ALA A 84 9.05 9.33 18.08
C ALA A 84 9.64 9.87 16.77
N THR A 85 10.91 9.55 16.48
CA THR A 85 11.60 9.92 15.23
C THR A 85 10.92 9.27 14.03
N ALA A 86 10.57 7.98 14.12
CA ALA A 86 9.84 7.28 13.07
C ALA A 86 8.44 7.86 12.83
N ALA A 87 7.72 8.23 13.89
CA ALA A 87 6.41 8.89 13.80
C ALA A 87 6.50 10.26 13.12
N ALA A 88 7.49 11.07 13.52
CA ALA A 88 7.74 12.38 12.94
C ALA A 88 8.09 12.28 11.45
N TRP A 89 8.92 11.29 11.07
CA TRP A 89 9.22 10.98 9.68
C TRP A 89 7.95 10.57 8.91
N GLY A 90 7.13 9.67 9.44
CA GLY A 90 5.88 9.22 8.80
C GLY A 90 4.85 10.33 8.58
N LEU A 91 4.86 11.38 9.40
CA LEU A 91 4.01 12.57 9.26
C LEU A 91 4.68 13.73 8.51
N ASN A 92 5.91 13.54 8.00
CA ASN A 92 6.72 14.60 7.39
C ASN A 92 6.95 15.83 8.30
N LYS A 93 6.98 15.64 9.63
CA LYS A 93 7.25 16.69 10.63
C LYS A 93 8.76 16.76 10.93
N TRP A 94 9.51 17.34 10.01
CA TRP A 94 10.99 17.34 10.04
C TRP A 94 11.60 18.05 11.26
N ASP A 95 10.97 19.12 11.76
CA ASP A 95 11.49 19.85 12.93
C ASP A 95 11.37 19.02 14.21
N SER A 96 10.24 18.33 14.38
CA SER A 96 10.05 17.38 15.49
C SER A 96 11.03 16.22 15.39
N MET A 97 11.31 15.75 14.18
CA MET A 97 12.28 14.69 13.92
C MET A 97 13.69 15.08 14.38
N ASP A 98 14.15 16.31 14.10
CA ASP A 98 15.46 16.81 14.52
C ASP A 98 15.59 16.88 16.05
N ASN A 99 14.53 17.34 16.72
CA ASN A 99 14.47 17.38 18.18
C ASN A 99 14.61 15.98 18.79
N TYR A 100 13.88 14.98 18.27
CA TYR A 100 13.96 13.60 18.77
C TYR A 100 15.31 12.95 18.45
N LEU A 101 15.90 13.27 17.30
CA LEU A 101 17.21 12.79 16.88
C LEU A 101 18.32 13.22 17.84
N SER A 102 18.20 14.41 18.43
CA SER A 102 19.17 14.93 19.40
C SER A 102 19.35 14.02 20.62
N SER A 103 18.26 13.39 21.09
CA SER A 103 18.26 12.48 22.24
C SER A 103 18.75 11.07 21.93
N LEU A 104 18.85 10.69 20.66
CA LEU A 104 19.38 9.36 20.29
C LEU A 104 20.87 9.25 20.61
N LYS A 105 21.35 8.04 20.94
CA LYS A 105 22.77 7.80 21.20
C LYS A 105 23.62 8.16 19.98
N ARG A 106 24.73 8.88 20.19
CA ARG A 106 25.58 9.44 19.11
C ARG A 106 26.05 8.41 18.08
N TYR A 107 26.36 7.19 18.51
CA TYR A 107 26.87 6.10 17.66
C TYR A 107 25.82 5.02 17.37
N SER A 108 24.52 5.33 17.52
CA SER A 108 23.47 4.39 17.13
C SER A 108 23.32 4.34 15.60
N PRO A 109 23.18 3.13 15.00
CA PRO A 109 22.85 3.00 13.58
C PRO A 109 21.55 3.75 13.23
N ASP A 110 20.55 3.74 14.12
CA ASP A 110 19.26 4.41 13.90
C ASP A 110 19.40 5.94 13.86
N ARG A 111 20.25 6.51 14.73
CA ARG A 111 20.55 7.96 14.68
C ARG A 111 21.18 8.33 13.34
N SER A 112 22.15 7.54 12.90
CA SER A 112 22.86 7.79 11.64
C SER A 112 21.92 7.64 10.44
N PHE A 113 21.05 6.62 10.47
CA PHE A 113 20.03 6.38 9.44
C PHE A 113 19.02 7.55 9.33
N PHE A 114 18.40 7.96 10.44
CA PHE A 114 17.47 9.09 10.43
C PHE A 114 18.15 10.43 10.16
N GLY A 115 19.40 10.60 10.61
CA GLY A 115 20.24 11.74 10.27
C GLY A 115 20.50 11.86 8.77
N ALA A 116 20.78 10.74 8.10
CA ALA A 116 20.93 10.72 6.64
C ALA A 116 19.66 11.14 5.90
N ILE A 117 18.48 10.70 6.36
CA ILE A 117 17.18 11.10 5.80
C ILE A 117 16.97 12.62 5.97
N LEU A 118 17.23 13.14 7.18
CA LEU A 118 17.05 14.56 7.48
C LEU A 118 18.01 15.45 6.66
N ALA A 119 19.28 15.06 6.56
CA ALA A 119 20.28 15.73 5.74
C ALA A 119 19.90 15.68 4.25
N LEU A 120 19.39 14.55 3.76
CA LEU A 120 18.88 14.41 2.39
C LEU A 120 17.69 15.35 2.13
N HIS A 121 16.77 15.49 3.09
CA HIS A 121 15.65 16.43 3.01
C HIS A 121 16.14 17.89 2.93
N ARG A 122 17.14 18.26 3.73
CA ARG A 122 17.79 19.58 3.74
C ARG A 122 18.75 19.82 2.57
N ASN A 123 18.88 18.86 1.64
CA ASN A 123 19.83 18.87 0.52
C ASN A 123 21.31 18.98 0.94
N GLN A 124 21.64 18.54 2.16
CA GLN A 124 23.00 18.46 2.68
C GLN A 124 23.61 17.10 2.30
N PHE A 125 23.99 16.95 1.03
CA PHE A 125 24.40 15.65 0.49
C PHE A 125 25.66 15.06 1.13
N HIS A 126 26.64 15.91 1.47
CA HIS A 126 27.89 15.44 2.10
C HIS A 126 27.65 14.87 3.50
N GLU A 127 26.82 15.55 4.30
CA GLU A 127 26.42 15.07 5.62
C GLU A 127 25.59 13.79 5.51
N ALA A 128 24.68 13.71 4.54
CA ALA A 128 23.90 12.51 4.30
C ALA A 128 24.79 11.29 3.98
N ILE A 129 25.81 11.44 3.14
CA ILE A 129 26.78 10.36 2.83
C ILE A 129 27.56 9.95 4.07
N ALA A 130 28.04 10.91 4.87
CA ALA A 130 28.76 10.61 6.11
C ALA A 130 27.88 9.83 7.11
N CYS A 131 26.62 10.23 7.26
CA CYS A 131 25.64 9.51 8.09
C CYS A 131 25.32 8.11 7.55
N VAL A 132 25.21 7.94 6.23
CA VAL A 132 25.01 6.60 5.62
C VAL A 132 26.20 5.69 5.92
N GLN A 133 27.42 6.20 5.79
CA GLN A 133 28.63 5.42 6.06
C GLN A 133 28.70 4.99 7.53
N GLN A 134 28.41 5.92 8.45
CA GLN A 134 28.36 5.61 9.88
C GLN A 134 27.27 4.58 10.22
N ALA A 135 26.11 4.65 9.56
CA ALA A 135 25.05 3.66 9.73
C ALA A 135 25.50 2.28 9.24
N ARG A 136 26.24 2.19 8.12
CA ARG A 136 26.77 0.91 7.62
C ARG A 136 27.76 0.26 8.56
N GLU A 137 28.70 1.03 9.11
CA GLU A 137 29.67 0.53 10.07
C GLU A 137 28.98 -0.07 11.31
N GLY A 138 27.90 0.59 11.77
CA GLY A 138 27.08 0.05 12.86
C GLY A 138 26.31 -1.22 12.50
N LEU A 139 25.82 -1.34 11.27
CA LEU A 139 25.10 -2.54 10.80
C LEU A 139 26.00 -3.71 10.45
N ASP A 140 27.29 -3.48 10.16
CA ASP A 140 28.23 -4.53 9.77
C ASP A 140 28.39 -5.61 10.86
N THR A 141 28.47 -5.18 12.11
CA THR A 141 28.54 -6.10 13.26
C THR A 141 27.24 -6.87 13.47
N GLU A 142 26.08 -6.22 13.34
CA GLU A 142 24.77 -6.88 13.41
C GLU A 142 24.59 -7.91 12.28
N LEU A 143 24.96 -7.54 11.04
CA LEU A 143 24.80 -8.39 9.87
C LEU A 143 25.73 -9.60 9.93
N SER A 144 27.02 -9.39 10.26
CA SER A 144 28.02 -10.45 10.36
C SER A 144 27.64 -11.52 11.38
N ALA A 145 27.00 -11.13 12.50
CA ALA A 145 26.54 -12.05 13.52
C ALA A 145 25.32 -12.89 13.10
N LEU A 146 24.39 -12.31 12.32
CA LEU A 146 23.13 -12.97 11.98
C LEU A 146 23.20 -13.79 10.68
N VAL A 147 23.99 -13.34 9.72
CA VAL A 147 24.07 -13.96 8.39
C VAL A 147 24.66 -15.38 8.45
N SER A 148 25.55 -15.63 9.42
CA SER A 148 26.15 -16.95 9.64
C SER A 148 25.15 -18.00 10.12
N GLU A 149 24.04 -17.57 10.72
CA GLU A 149 23.02 -18.50 11.23
C GLU A 149 21.94 -18.78 10.18
N SER A 150 21.31 -17.74 9.63
CA SER A 150 20.34 -17.89 8.55
C SER A 150 20.01 -16.56 7.89
N TYR A 151 19.72 -16.63 6.58
CA TYR A 151 19.22 -15.47 5.84
C TYR A 151 17.92 -14.91 6.43
N ASN A 152 17.01 -15.77 6.88
CA ASN A 152 15.72 -15.33 7.44
C ASN A 152 15.90 -14.46 8.70
N ARG A 153 16.86 -14.82 9.58
CA ARG A 153 17.17 -14.03 10.78
C ARG A 153 17.86 -12.71 10.43
N ALA A 154 18.73 -12.72 9.41
CA ALA A 154 19.42 -11.53 8.92
C ALA A 154 18.54 -10.61 8.04
N TYR A 155 17.37 -11.07 7.58
CA TYR A 155 16.60 -10.39 6.54
C TYR A 155 16.24 -8.95 6.89
N GLN A 156 15.84 -8.68 8.13
CA GLN A 156 15.51 -7.32 8.58
C GLN A 156 16.74 -6.38 8.52
N VAL A 157 17.93 -6.89 8.81
CA VAL A 157 19.18 -6.13 8.69
C VAL A 157 19.54 -5.91 7.22
N VAL A 158 19.38 -6.93 6.37
CA VAL A 158 19.57 -6.80 4.91
C VAL A 158 18.66 -5.72 4.33
N VAL A 159 17.39 -5.65 4.77
CA VAL A 159 16.47 -4.60 4.39
C VAL A 159 17.00 -3.21 4.80
N ARG A 160 17.54 -3.05 6.02
CA ARG A 160 18.15 -1.78 6.47
C ARG A 160 19.36 -1.40 5.61
N VAL A 161 20.23 -2.36 5.28
CA VAL A 161 21.37 -2.13 4.38
C VAL A 161 20.90 -1.73 2.97
N GLN A 162 19.84 -2.36 2.45
CA GLN A 162 19.24 -1.96 1.18
C GLN A 162 18.67 -0.53 1.24
N MET A 163 18.06 -0.12 2.36
CA MET A 163 17.59 1.26 2.54
C MET A 163 18.75 2.26 2.53
N LEU A 164 19.90 1.91 3.11
CA LEU A 164 21.10 2.76 3.04
C LEU A 164 21.63 2.89 1.61
N ALA A 165 21.63 1.82 0.83
CA ALA A 165 21.96 1.88 -0.60
C ALA A 165 20.94 2.74 -1.38
N GLU A 166 19.65 2.63 -1.08
CA GLU A 166 18.62 3.49 -1.70
C GLU A 166 18.79 4.95 -1.30
N LEU A 167 19.25 5.27 -0.08
CA LEU A 167 19.55 6.65 0.32
C LEU A 167 20.65 7.28 -0.52
N GLU A 168 21.72 6.56 -0.83
CA GLU A 168 22.76 7.05 -1.74
C GLU A 168 22.24 7.25 -3.16
N GLU A 169 21.43 6.30 -3.64
CA GLU A 169 20.78 6.43 -4.93
C GLU A 169 19.84 7.66 -4.94
N LEU A 170 19.15 7.98 -3.84
CA LEU A 170 18.31 9.19 -3.74
C LEU A 170 19.13 10.48 -3.80
N ILE A 171 20.35 10.49 -3.24
CA ILE A 171 21.29 11.61 -3.37
C ILE A 171 21.65 11.82 -4.84
N VAL A 172 22.00 10.73 -5.55
CA VAL A 172 22.32 10.78 -6.99
C VAL A 172 21.09 11.17 -7.81
N TYR A 173 19.90 10.68 -7.44
CA TYR A 173 18.65 10.95 -8.13
C TYR A 173 18.36 12.46 -8.19
N LYS A 174 18.52 13.16 -7.06
CA LYS A 174 18.30 14.61 -6.97
C LYS A 174 19.25 15.45 -7.84
N GLN A 175 20.36 14.89 -8.29
CA GLN A 175 21.42 15.59 -9.02
C GLN A 175 21.49 15.23 -10.51
N CYS A 176 20.67 14.27 -10.98
CA CYS A 176 20.78 13.73 -12.32
C CYS A 176 19.60 14.06 -13.24
N ASP A 177 19.84 13.89 -14.54
CA ASP A 177 18.85 14.13 -15.59
C ASP A 177 17.69 13.12 -15.57
N GLU A 178 16.57 13.52 -16.16
CA GLU A 178 15.33 12.74 -16.25
C GLU A 178 15.53 11.32 -16.82
N THR A 179 16.48 11.15 -17.75
CA THR A 179 16.80 9.84 -18.35
C THR A 179 17.39 8.88 -17.32
N LYS A 180 18.33 9.35 -16.50
CA LYS A 180 18.93 8.56 -15.42
C LYS A 180 17.92 8.33 -14.30
N GLN A 181 17.11 9.33 -13.96
CA GLN A 181 16.00 9.19 -13.02
C GLN A 181 15.02 8.09 -13.45
N ALA A 182 14.65 8.02 -14.73
CA ALA A 182 13.78 6.98 -15.25
C ALA A 182 14.38 5.57 -15.12
N ILE A 183 15.68 5.41 -15.33
CA ILE A 183 16.38 4.13 -15.12
C ILE A 183 16.37 3.75 -13.64
N MET A 184 16.67 4.69 -12.75
CA MET A 184 16.66 4.46 -11.29
C MET A 184 15.28 4.07 -10.79
N ARG A 185 14.21 4.74 -11.27
CA ARG A 185 12.82 4.37 -10.99
C ARG A 185 12.54 2.91 -11.37
N ARG A 186 12.93 2.47 -12.57
CA ARG A 186 12.77 1.07 -13.01
C ARG A 186 13.55 0.08 -12.14
N THR A 187 14.76 0.45 -11.71
CA THR A 187 15.58 -0.37 -10.80
C THR A 187 14.89 -0.52 -9.45
N TRP A 188 14.42 0.58 -8.86
CA TRP A 188 13.69 0.59 -7.58
C TRP A 188 12.40 -0.23 -7.64
N GLU A 189 11.67 -0.15 -8.75
CA GLU A 189 10.48 -0.97 -8.99
C GLU A 189 10.81 -2.46 -9.02
N THR A 190 11.87 -2.84 -9.73
CA THR A 190 12.31 -4.23 -9.83
C THR A 190 12.77 -4.75 -8.48
N ARG A 191 13.57 -3.95 -7.75
CA ARG A 191 14.07 -4.29 -6.42
C ARG A 191 12.94 -4.48 -5.42
N LEU A 192 11.93 -3.61 -5.42
CA LEU A 192 10.77 -3.73 -4.52
C LEU A 192 9.93 -4.99 -4.80
N LYS A 193 9.81 -5.40 -6.07
CA LYS A 193 9.14 -6.68 -6.41
C LYS A 193 9.91 -7.90 -5.87
N GLY A 194 11.23 -7.79 -5.71
CA GLY A 194 12.08 -8.83 -5.11
C GLY A 194 12.06 -8.86 -3.58
N CYS A 195 11.62 -7.79 -2.92
CA CYS A 195 11.46 -7.78 -1.47
C CYS A 195 10.35 -8.74 -1.03
N GLN A 196 10.49 -9.31 0.18
CA GLN A 196 9.47 -10.12 0.83
C GLN A 196 8.15 -9.34 0.85
N ARG A 197 7.04 -10.05 0.64
CA ARG A 197 5.68 -9.48 0.66
C ARG A 197 5.22 -9.20 2.09
N ASN A 198 5.97 -8.36 2.79
CA ASN A 198 5.70 -7.90 4.15
C ASN A 198 5.34 -6.40 4.11
N VAL A 199 4.32 -6.01 4.87
CA VAL A 199 3.78 -4.65 4.87
C VAL A 199 4.80 -3.65 5.40
N GLU A 200 5.49 -3.95 6.49
CA GLU A 200 6.45 -3.03 7.10
C GLU A 200 7.65 -2.78 6.19
N VAL A 201 8.16 -3.83 5.54
CA VAL A 201 9.27 -3.71 4.57
C VAL A 201 8.87 -2.80 3.42
N TRP A 202 7.70 -3.02 2.84
CA TRP A 202 7.20 -2.21 1.73
C TRP A 202 6.91 -0.76 2.17
N GLN A 203 6.35 -0.55 3.35
CA GLN A 203 6.06 0.77 3.89
C GLN A 203 7.34 1.59 4.07
N ARG A 204 8.39 0.99 4.65
CA ARG A 204 9.69 1.66 4.86
C ARG A 204 10.37 2.01 3.54
N MET A 205 10.39 1.07 2.59
CA MET A 205 10.98 1.29 1.26
C MET A 205 10.25 2.37 0.46
N LEU A 206 8.91 2.35 0.46
CA LEU A 206 8.11 3.36 -0.23
C LEU A 206 8.17 4.72 0.46
N GLY A 207 8.20 4.76 1.80
CA GLY A 207 8.39 6.00 2.57
C GLY A 207 9.73 6.67 2.26
N LEU A 208 10.79 5.88 2.06
CA LEU A 208 12.09 6.39 1.67
C LEU A 208 12.06 7.04 0.27
N ARG A 209 11.42 6.37 -0.69
CA ARG A 209 11.30 6.87 -2.08
C ARG A 209 10.37 8.07 -2.19
N ALA A 210 9.40 8.20 -1.29
CA ALA A 210 8.46 9.31 -1.23
C ALA A 210 9.13 10.67 -0.97
N ILE A 211 10.39 10.69 -0.54
CA ILE A 211 11.20 11.92 -0.37
C ILE A 211 11.43 12.62 -1.72
N VAL A 212 11.53 11.86 -2.83
CA VAL A 212 11.83 12.43 -4.16
C VAL A 212 10.79 12.08 -5.23
N ILE A 213 9.96 11.05 -5.01
CA ILE A 213 8.92 10.62 -5.95
C ILE A 213 7.56 10.75 -5.29
N ALA A 214 6.68 11.58 -5.85
CA ALA A 214 5.32 11.67 -5.37
C ALA A 214 4.58 10.32 -5.56
N PRO A 215 3.71 9.91 -4.64
CA PRO A 215 2.93 8.67 -4.78
C PRO A 215 2.14 8.57 -6.09
N THR A 216 1.73 9.71 -6.64
CA THR A 216 1.05 9.87 -7.93
C THR A 216 1.95 9.58 -9.15
N GLU A 217 3.26 9.72 -9.03
CA GLU A 217 4.21 9.37 -10.10
C GLU A 217 4.47 7.85 -10.15
N ASN A 218 4.34 7.17 -9.01
CA ASN A 218 4.53 5.73 -8.88
C ASN A 218 3.26 5.00 -8.43
N MET A 219 2.13 5.30 -9.08
CA MET A 219 0.82 4.77 -8.70
C MET A 219 0.80 3.25 -8.64
N HIS A 220 1.47 2.58 -9.58
CA HIS A 220 1.38 1.12 -9.69
C HIS A 220 2.00 0.39 -8.49
N MET A 221 3.08 0.90 -7.88
CA MET A 221 3.66 0.29 -6.67
C MET A 221 2.84 0.58 -5.43
N TRP A 222 2.33 1.80 -5.28
CA TRP A 222 1.44 2.15 -4.19
C TRP A 222 0.12 1.37 -4.25
N ILE A 223 -0.44 1.11 -5.44
CA ILE A 223 -1.59 0.21 -5.61
C ILE A 223 -1.22 -1.22 -5.19
N LYS A 224 -0.03 -1.71 -5.53
CA LYS A 224 0.43 -3.05 -5.06
C LYS A 224 0.57 -3.10 -3.55
N PHE A 225 1.09 -2.03 -2.94
CA PHE A 225 1.21 -1.89 -1.49
C PHE A 225 -0.15 -1.85 -0.80
N ALA A 226 -1.10 -1.04 -1.28
CA ALA A 226 -2.47 -1.01 -0.76
C ALA A 226 -3.13 -2.39 -0.86
N ASN A 227 -2.91 -3.12 -1.95
CA ASN A 227 -3.40 -4.50 -2.10
C ASN A 227 -2.70 -5.49 -1.16
N LEU A 228 -1.42 -5.27 -0.83
CA LEU A 228 -0.71 -6.07 0.15
C LEU A 228 -1.31 -5.85 1.54
N CYS A 229 -1.49 -4.58 1.94
CA CYS A 229 -2.12 -4.19 3.21
C CYS A 229 -3.53 -4.78 3.35
N ARG A 230 -4.34 -4.69 2.28
CA ARG A 230 -5.69 -5.30 2.27
C ARG A 230 -5.64 -6.82 2.48
N LYS A 231 -4.74 -7.51 1.78
CA LYS A 231 -4.62 -8.99 1.88
C LYS A 231 -4.04 -9.45 3.22
N SER A 232 -3.26 -8.63 3.89
CA SER A 232 -2.73 -8.91 5.23
C SER A 232 -3.69 -8.48 6.34
N GLY A 233 -4.93 -8.06 6.02
CA GLY A 233 -5.92 -7.61 7.00
C GLY A 233 -5.69 -6.19 7.55
N ARG A 234 -4.68 -5.46 7.06
CA ARG A 234 -4.31 -4.12 7.54
C ARG A 234 -5.09 -3.05 6.80
N MET A 235 -6.40 -3.01 7.06
CA MET A 235 -7.35 -2.19 6.31
C MET A 235 -7.12 -0.68 6.48
N GLY A 236 -6.82 -0.19 7.68
CA GLY A 236 -6.54 1.24 7.91
C GLY A 236 -5.37 1.77 7.08
N LEU A 237 -4.29 0.98 6.97
CA LEU A 237 -3.13 1.34 6.16
C LEU A 237 -3.43 1.26 4.65
N ALA A 238 -4.25 0.29 4.23
CA ALA A 238 -4.73 0.20 2.85
C ALA A 238 -5.55 1.45 2.47
N GLU A 239 -6.43 1.91 3.38
CA GLU A 239 -7.22 3.12 3.18
C GLU A 239 -6.37 4.37 3.05
N LYS A 240 -5.43 4.59 3.98
CA LYS A 240 -4.51 5.73 3.94
C LYS A 240 -3.69 5.76 2.65
N SER A 241 -3.16 4.60 2.24
CA SER A 241 -2.39 4.48 0.99
C SER A 241 -3.23 4.82 -0.24
N LEU A 242 -4.51 4.45 -0.25
CA LEU A 242 -5.43 4.78 -1.34
C LEU A 242 -5.82 6.27 -1.32
N LYS A 243 -6.07 6.87 -0.16
CA LYS A 243 -6.33 8.32 -0.02
C LYS A 243 -5.13 9.13 -0.51
N GLN A 244 -3.93 8.73 -0.14
CA GLN A 244 -2.68 9.36 -0.60
C GLN A 244 -2.52 9.33 -2.13
N LEU A 245 -2.99 8.27 -2.80
CA LEU A 245 -2.98 8.18 -4.26
C LEU A 245 -4.05 9.05 -4.94
N ILE A 246 -5.17 9.27 -4.27
CA ILE A 246 -6.29 10.06 -4.80
C ILE A 246 -6.03 11.55 -4.57
N GLY A 247 -5.29 11.91 -3.52
CA GLY A 247 -4.98 13.30 -3.16
C GLY A 247 -6.18 14.02 -2.54
N ILE A 248 -7.17 13.29 -2.03
CA ILE A 248 -8.38 13.84 -1.40
C ILE A 248 -8.59 13.12 -0.07
N ASP A 249 -8.78 13.90 1.00
CA ASP A 249 -9.09 13.39 2.36
C ASP A 249 -10.54 12.93 2.54
N ALA A 250 -11.34 12.98 1.48
CA ALA A 250 -12.71 12.52 1.47
C ALA A 250 -12.79 11.00 1.70
N PRO A 251 -13.94 10.47 2.20
CA PRO A 251 -14.16 9.04 2.28
C PRO A 251 -13.93 8.38 0.92
N LEU A 252 -13.19 7.27 0.87
CA LEU A 252 -12.87 6.57 -0.39
C LEU A 252 -14.10 6.27 -1.24
N VAL A 253 -15.23 6.07 -0.57
CA VAL A 253 -16.54 5.85 -1.15
C VAL A 253 -16.97 6.96 -2.12
N SER A 254 -16.64 8.22 -1.82
CA SER A 254 -16.96 9.37 -2.69
C SER A 254 -16.26 9.33 -4.05
N THR A 255 -15.16 8.56 -4.15
CA THR A 255 -14.34 8.45 -5.35
C THR A 255 -14.85 7.36 -6.29
N ILE A 256 -15.75 6.51 -5.82
CA ILE A 256 -16.34 5.42 -6.59
C ILE A 256 -17.49 5.99 -7.44
N PRO A 257 -17.39 5.89 -8.78
CA PRO A 257 -18.50 6.29 -9.64
C PRO A 257 -19.77 5.50 -9.29
N TYR A 258 -20.93 6.18 -9.30
CA TYR A 258 -22.25 5.58 -9.07
C TYR A 258 -22.52 5.07 -7.65
N TRP A 259 -21.67 5.42 -6.66
CA TRP A 259 -21.92 5.03 -5.27
C TRP A 259 -23.08 5.79 -4.61
N SER A 260 -23.19 7.09 -4.89
CA SER A 260 -24.31 7.94 -4.42
C SER A 260 -25.33 8.13 -5.54
N GLU A 261 -26.62 8.02 -5.23
CA GLU A 261 -27.72 8.29 -6.16
C GLU A 261 -27.85 9.79 -6.49
N GLN A 262 -27.36 10.66 -5.61
CA GLN A 262 -27.26 12.08 -5.90
C GLN A 262 -26.04 12.32 -6.80
N ARG A 263 -26.31 12.70 -8.06
CA ARG A 263 -25.31 13.31 -8.96
C ARG A 263 -24.74 14.56 -8.27
N GLN A 264 -23.70 14.39 -7.46
CA GLN A 264 -22.75 15.48 -7.32
C GLN A 264 -22.04 15.61 -8.66
N PRO A 265 -21.88 16.82 -9.22
CA PRO A 265 -21.02 17.01 -10.38
C PRO A 265 -19.65 16.50 -9.98
N GLY A 266 -19.28 15.34 -10.52
CA GLY A 266 -17.99 14.73 -10.22
C GLY A 266 -16.88 15.73 -10.54
N PRO A 267 -15.71 15.60 -9.91
CA PRO A 267 -14.54 16.34 -10.35
C PRO A 267 -14.44 16.21 -11.87
N GLY A 268 -14.31 17.33 -12.58
CA GLY A 268 -14.25 17.34 -14.04
C GLY A 268 -13.24 16.32 -14.57
N PRO A 269 -13.28 15.95 -15.86
CA PRO A 269 -12.49 14.84 -16.42
C PRO A 269 -10.96 14.90 -16.16
N ARG A 270 -10.41 16.06 -15.79
CA ARG A 270 -9.01 16.26 -15.39
C ARG A 270 -8.67 15.86 -13.94
N ASN A 271 -9.66 15.79 -13.05
CA ASN A 271 -9.49 15.52 -11.62
C ASN A 271 -10.06 14.16 -11.20
N ALA A 272 -10.47 13.32 -12.15
CA ALA A 272 -10.96 11.98 -11.88
C ALA A 272 -9.77 11.04 -11.52
N PRO A 273 -9.89 10.20 -10.48
CA PRO A 273 -8.84 9.25 -10.15
C PRO A 273 -8.59 8.26 -11.29
N ALA A 274 -7.35 7.80 -11.44
CA ALA A 274 -7.02 6.79 -12.45
C ALA A 274 -7.86 5.51 -12.27
N ALA A 275 -8.26 4.89 -13.38
CA ALA A 275 -9.12 3.71 -13.39
C ALA A 275 -8.57 2.54 -12.53
N GLN A 276 -7.25 2.37 -12.50
CA GLN A 276 -6.58 1.36 -11.68
C GLN A 276 -6.73 1.63 -10.17
N VAL A 277 -6.78 2.90 -9.76
CA VAL A 277 -7.00 3.31 -8.36
C VAL A 277 -8.45 3.06 -7.98
N ILE A 278 -9.42 3.43 -8.82
CA ILE A 278 -10.85 3.15 -8.60
C ILE A 278 -11.08 1.65 -8.41
N TYR A 279 -10.48 0.81 -9.27
CA TYR A 279 -10.55 -0.65 -9.10
C TYR A 279 -9.90 -1.14 -7.80
N ALA A 280 -8.81 -0.51 -7.34
CA ALA A 280 -8.22 -0.82 -6.05
C ALA A 280 -9.14 -0.44 -4.88
N VAL A 281 -9.81 0.72 -4.95
CA VAL A 281 -10.81 1.17 -3.98
C VAL A 281 -12.02 0.24 -3.95
N LEU A 282 -12.54 -0.20 -5.10
CA LEU A 282 -13.64 -1.16 -5.18
C LEU A 282 -13.28 -2.47 -4.46
N LYS A 283 -12.07 -3.01 -4.66
CA LYS A 283 -11.61 -4.20 -3.93
C LYS A 283 -11.47 -3.96 -2.42
N TYR A 284 -11.08 -2.76 -2.02
CA TYR A 284 -11.01 -2.38 -0.60
C TYR A 284 -12.40 -2.37 0.03
N GLN A 285 -13.38 -1.70 -0.60
CA GLN A 285 -14.76 -1.64 -0.10
C GLN A 285 -15.43 -3.01 -0.03
N TRP A 286 -15.16 -3.87 -1.02
CA TRP A 286 -15.64 -5.25 -1.01
C TRP A 286 -15.13 -6.02 0.22
N GLU A 287 -13.82 -5.97 0.48
CA GLU A 287 -13.21 -6.64 1.64
C GLU A 287 -13.74 -6.08 2.96
N LEU A 288 -13.85 -4.75 3.06
CA LEU A 288 -14.41 -4.08 4.23
C LEU A 288 -15.86 -4.54 4.49
N GLY A 289 -16.66 -4.63 3.43
CA GLY A 289 -18.02 -5.17 3.48
C GLY A 289 -18.06 -6.61 4.01
N GLN A 290 -17.11 -7.47 3.64
CA GLN A 290 -17.07 -8.84 4.13
C GLN A 290 -16.68 -8.97 5.61
N GLN A 291 -15.85 -8.06 6.11
CA GLN A 291 -15.36 -8.08 7.49
C GLN A 291 -16.36 -7.51 8.50
N LEU A 292 -17.29 -6.66 8.05
CA LEU A 292 -18.30 -6.06 8.93
C LEU A 292 -19.30 -7.10 9.49
N PRO A 293 -19.91 -6.87 10.67
CA PRO A 293 -20.98 -7.72 11.20
C PRO A 293 -22.23 -7.71 10.31
N ALA A 294 -23.02 -8.80 10.31
CA ALA A 294 -24.20 -8.98 9.45
C ALA A 294 -25.17 -7.78 9.44
N ASN A 295 -25.37 -7.13 10.60
CA ASN A 295 -26.26 -5.97 10.75
C ASN A 295 -25.78 -4.70 10.01
N LYS A 296 -24.49 -4.61 9.65
CA LYS A 296 -23.89 -3.52 8.85
C LYS A 296 -23.47 -3.97 7.44
N LYS A 297 -23.59 -5.27 7.14
CA LYS A 297 -23.18 -5.89 5.86
C LYS A 297 -24.10 -5.60 4.70
N ALA A 298 -25.40 -5.55 4.96
CA ALA A 298 -26.46 -5.95 4.03
C ALA A 298 -26.63 -5.11 2.75
N ASN A 299 -25.72 -4.18 2.42
CA ASN A 299 -25.77 -3.41 1.19
C ASN A 299 -24.39 -3.05 0.61
N ILE A 300 -23.29 -3.23 1.34
CA ILE A 300 -21.97 -2.77 0.88
C ILE A 300 -21.45 -3.67 -0.26
N PRO A 301 -21.45 -5.02 -0.12
CA PRO A 301 -21.01 -5.91 -1.18
C PRO A 301 -21.86 -5.79 -2.45
N GLU A 302 -23.20 -5.77 -2.35
CA GLU A 302 -24.07 -5.63 -3.53
C GLU A 302 -23.87 -4.28 -4.24
N LYS A 303 -23.81 -3.18 -3.48
CA LYS A 303 -23.52 -1.85 -4.07
C LYS A 303 -22.15 -1.79 -4.71
N THR A 304 -21.13 -2.41 -4.11
CA THR A 304 -19.77 -2.45 -4.67
C THR A 304 -19.75 -3.22 -5.98
N LEU A 305 -20.47 -4.35 -6.07
CA LEU A 305 -20.62 -5.11 -7.31
C LEU A 305 -21.39 -4.32 -8.39
N TYR A 306 -22.48 -3.63 -8.01
CA TYR A 306 -23.22 -2.75 -8.91
C TYR A 306 -22.31 -1.65 -9.49
N CYS A 307 -21.54 -0.97 -8.63
CA CYS A 307 -20.59 0.05 -9.06
C CYS A 307 -19.50 -0.53 -9.97
N LEU A 308 -18.98 -1.74 -9.67
CA LEU A 308 -18.02 -2.43 -10.53
C LEU A 308 -18.61 -2.74 -11.91
N ARG A 309 -19.86 -3.23 -12.00
CA ARG A 309 -20.55 -3.50 -13.27
C ARG A 309 -20.66 -2.22 -14.11
N LYS A 310 -21.15 -1.12 -13.53
CA LYS A 310 -21.26 0.18 -14.22
C LYS A 310 -19.90 0.73 -14.66
N PHE A 311 -18.92 0.74 -13.76
CA PHE A 311 -17.55 1.14 -14.06
C PHE A 311 -16.95 0.34 -15.23
N THR A 312 -17.17 -0.97 -15.24
CA THR A 312 -16.65 -1.86 -16.29
C THR A 312 -17.32 -1.58 -17.63
N ASN A 313 -18.64 -1.38 -17.66
CA ASN A 313 -19.37 -1.06 -18.88
C ASN A 313 -18.91 0.28 -19.49
N ASP A 314 -18.75 1.32 -18.68
CA ASP A 314 -18.24 2.61 -19.16
C ASP A 314 -16.81 2.53 -19.68
N ALA A 315 -15.97 1.73 -19.02
CA ALA A 315 -14.58 1.53 -19.42
C ALA A 315 -14.47 0.69 -20.71
N ALA A 316 -15.35 -0.30 -20.89
CA ALA A 316 -15.45 -1.11 -22.10
C ALA A 316 -15.95 -0.26 -23.28
N HIS A 317 -17.01 0.53 -23.08
CA HIS A 317 -17.52 1.42 -24.11
C HIS A 317 -16.47 2.45 -24.55
N ARG A 318 -15.74 3.07 -23.61
CA ARG A 318 -14.64 4.00 -23.93
C ARG A 318 -13.53 3.32 -24.75
N LEU A 319 -13.21 2.07 -24.43
CA LEU A 319 -12.22 1.29 -25.18
C LEU A 319 -12.71 0.98 -26.60
N GLU A 320 -13.98 0.61 -26.76
CA GLU A 320 -14.59 0.33 -28.07
C GLU A 320 -14.61 1.57 -28.97
N VAL A 321 -14.96 2.73 -28.42
CA VAL A 321 -14.91 4.02 -29.14
C VAL A 321 -13.47 4.35 -29.55
N ALA A 322 -12.51 4.18 -28.64
CA ALA A 322 -11.09 4.40 -28.96
C ALA A 322 -10.60 3.46 -30.08
N LYS A 323 -10.99 2.18 -30.04
CA LYS A 323 -10.69 1.21 -31.09
C LYS A 323 -11.32 1.60 -32.43
N ALA A 324 -12.57 2.03 -32.44
CA ALA A 324 -13.27 2.45 -33.65
C ALA A 324 -12.59 3.66 -34.30
N HIS A 325 -12.13 4.63 -33.49
CA HIS A 325 -11.38 5.79 -33.98
C HIS A 325 -10.03 5.39 -34.58
N LEU A 326 -9.30 4.45 -33.97
CA LEU A 326 -8.03 3.96 -34.50
C LEU A 326 -8.22 3.21 -35.83
N ASN A 327 -9.27 2.39 -35.95
CA ASN A 327 -9.60 1.71 -37.20
C ASN A 327 -9.93 2.68 -38.33
N ALA A 328 -10.67 3.76 -38.03
CA ALA A 328 -10.97 4.79 -39.01
C ALA A 328 -9.69 5.51 -39.51
N GLN A 329 -8.65 5.57 -38.69
CA GLN A 329 -7.36 6.19 -39.03
C GLN A 329 -6.40 5.22 -39.76
N ALA A 330 -6.43 3.92 -39.44
CA ALA A 330 -5.50 2.92 -39.97
C ALA A 330 -5.87 2.39 -41.38
N GLY A 331 -7.06 2.70 -41.89
CA GLY A 331 -7.56 2.17 -43.15
C GLY A 331 -7.97 0.69 -43.06
N SER A 332 -8.65 0.19 -44.10
CA SER A 332 -9.27 -1.15 -44.15
C SER A 332 -8.31 -2.35 -44.12
N GLU A 333 -6.98 -2.12 -44.14
CA GLU A 333 -5.98 -3.19 -44.22
C GLU A 333 -5.49 -3.72 -42.86
N VAL A 334 -5.67 -2.96 -41.76
CA VAL A 334 -5.22 -3.38 -40.42
C VAL A 334 -6.43 -3.69 -39.54
N ASN A 335 -6.74 -4.96 -39.38
CA ASN A 335 -7.86 -5.39 -38.55
C ASN A 335 -7.50 -5.38 -37.05
N ILE A 336 -7.50 -4.20 -36.41
CA ILE A 336 -7.23 -4.03 -34.97
C ILE A 336 -8.39 -4.60 -34.11
N THR A 337 -9.53 -4.97 -34.72
CA THR A 337 -10.73 -5.43 -34.01
C THR A 337 -10.57 -6.80 -33.35
N GLY A 338 -9.79 -7.71 -33.94
CA GLY A 338 -9.75 -9.12 -33.54
C GLY A 338 -8.96 -9.39 -32.26
N ASP A 339 -7.95 -8.56 -31.96
CA ASP A 339 -7.04 -8.80 -30.84
C ASP A 339 -7.29 -7.78 -29.71
N TYR A 340 -8.09 -8.16 -28.72
CA TYR A 340 -8.18 -7.44 -27.45
C TYR A 340 -6.87 -7.48 -26.65
N GLY A 341 -5.91 -8.33 -27.04
CA GLY A 341 -4.63 -8.46 -26.38
C GLY A 341 -3.70 -7.28 -26.60
N PHE A 342 -3.80 -6.52 -27.70
CA PHE A 342 -2.80 -5.52 -28.13
C PHE A 342 -1.34 -6.00 -27.93
N GLN A 343 -1.14 -7.32 -28.03
CA GLN A 343 0.06 -8.01 -27.53
C GLN A 343 1.21 -7.96 -28.53
N ASN A 344 0.89 -7.81 -29.82
CA ASN A 344 1.87 -7.65 -30.88
C ASN A 344 2.26 -6.16 -30.99
N GLN A 345 3.55 -5.88 -31.18
CA GLN A 345 4.00 -4.51 -31.46
C GLN A 345 3.32 -4.03 -32.74
N MET A 346 2.55 -2.94 -32.65
CA MET A 346 2.03 -2.28 -33.83
C MET A 346 3.08 -1.35 -34.39
N ASP A 347 2.99 -1.07 -35.70
CA ASP A 347 3.89 -0.13 -36.34
C ASP A 347 3.85 1.22 -35.60
N PRO A 348 5.01 1.76 -35.16
CA PRO A 348 5.09 3.05 -34.46
C PRO A 348 4.49 4.22 -35.25
N THR A 349 4.39 4.08 -36.58
CA THR A 349 3.74 5.07 -37.46
C THR A 349 2.22 5.11 -37.32
N LEU A 350 1.60 3.99 -36.91
CA LEU A 350 0.15 3.87 -36.69
C LEU A 350 -0.23 4.20 -35.25
N MET A 351 0.62 3.87 -34.29
CA MET A 351 0.33 4.11 -32.87
C MET A 351 1.60 4.33 -32.06
N SER A 352 1.59 5.39 -31.24
CA SER A 352 2.71 5.61 -30.32
C SER A 352 2.83 4.44 -29.30
N PRO A 353 4.06 4.04 -28.91
CA PRO A 353 4.25 2.99 -27.91
C PRO A 353 3.58 3.29 -26.56
N GLN A 354 3.43 4.58 -26.21
CA GLN A 354 2.75 5.00 -25.00
C GLN A 354 1.24 4.75 -25.07
N THR A 355 0.62 5.09 -26.21
CA THR A 355 -0.79 4.83 -26.48
C THR A 355 -1.07 3.32 -26.48
N GLN A 356 -0.21 2.53 -27.13
CA GLN A 356 -0.32 1.07 -27.12
C GLN A 356 -0.33 0.50 -25.69
N ARG A 357 0.61 0.96 -24.87
CA ARG A 357 0.73 0.53 -23.48
C ARG A 357 -0.49 0.92 -22.65
N ALA A 358 -1.02 2.13 -22.84
CA ALA A 358 -2.21 2.58 -22.14
C ALA A 358 -3.45 1.73 -22.49
N LEU A 359 -3.64 1.40 -23.78
CA LEU A 359 -4.73 0.52 -24.22
C LEU A 359 -4.58 -0.90 -23.68
N TYR A 360 -3.36 -1.44 -23.68
CA TYR A 360 -3.05 -2.72 -23.07
C TYR A 360 -3.37 -2.74 -21.57
N ASP A 361 -2.95 -1.72 -20.83
CA ASP A 361 -3.23 -1.62 -19.39
C ASP A 361 -4.74 -1.52 -19.13
N GLN A 362 -5.51 -0.88 -20.03
CA GLN A 362 -6.96 -0.82 -19.95
C GLN A 362 -7.64 -2.17 -20.23
N THR A 363 -7.20 -2.94 -21.24
CA THR A 363 -7.76 -4.28 -21.50
C THR A 363 -7.45 -5.25 -20.36
N VAL A 364 -6.23 -5.20 -19.82
CA VAL A 364 -5.86 -5.96 -18.63
C VAL A 364 -6.70 -5.58 -17.41
N LEU A 365 -7.03 -4.29 -17.24
CA LEU A 365 -7.92 -3.84 -16.17
C LEU A 365 -9.34 -4.37 -16.36
N LEU A 366 -9.89 -4.28 -17.57
CA LEU A 366 -11.22 -4.81 -17.89
C LEU A 366 -11.32 -6.31 -17.61
N ALA A 367 -10.32 -7.09 -18.04
CA ALA A 367 -10.27 -8.52 -17.73
C ALA A 367 -10.31 -8.79 -16.21
N LYS A 368 -9.56 -8.01 -15.43
CA LYS A 368 -9.56 -8.10 -13.95
C LYS A 368 -10.90 -7.68 -13.32
N CYS A 369 -11.59 -6.72 -13.91
CA CYS A 369 -12.92 -6.30 -13.48
C CYS A 369 -13.95 -7.41 -13.72
N TYR A 370 -14.01 -7.96 -14.93
CA TYR A 370 -14.90 -9.06 -15.27
C TYR A 370 -14.64 -10.33 -14.45
N LEU A 371 -13.37 -10.70 -14.21
CA LEU A 371 -13.06 -11.79 -13.29
C LEU A 371 -13.60 -11.53 -11.88
N ARG A 372 -13.42 -10.30 -11.36
CA ARG A 372 -13.95 -9.95 -10.03
C ARG A 372 -15.47 -9.98 -9.98
N GLN A 373 -16.17 -9.57 -11.03
CA GLN A 373 -17.64 -9.63 -11.07
C GLN A 373 -18.13 -11.07 -10.88
N GLY A 374 -17.55 -12.05 -11.59
CA GLY A 374 -17.89 -13.47 -11.41
C GLY A 374 -17.56 -13.98 -10.00
N GLU A 375 -16.35 -13.70 -9.50
CA GLU A 375 -15.94 -14.11 -8.14
C GLU A 375 -16.86 -13.52 -7.06
N TRP A 376 -17.31 -12.27 -7.24
CA TRP A 376 -18.17 -11.57 -6.29
C TRP A 376 -19.62 -12.04 -6.36
N LEU A 377 -20.14 -12.36 -7.54
CA LEU A 377 -21.46 -12.97 -7.69
C LEU A 377 -21.55 -14.31 -6.95
N ILE A 378 -20.56 -15.20 -7.16
CA ILE A 378 -20.46 -16.47 -6.45
C ILE A 378 -20.38 -16.25 -4.93
N ALA A 379 -19.64 -15.23 -4.50
CA ALA A 379 -19.48 -14.96 -3.07
C ALA A 379 -20.73 -14.39 -2.39
N LEU A 380 -21.65 -13.75 -3.14
CA LEU A 380 -22.94 -13.26 -2.63
C LEU A 380 -23.95 -14.39 -2.51
N ASP A 381 -24.01 -15.26 -3.52
CA ASP A 381 -25.04 -16.29 -3.67
C ASP A 381 -24.45 -17.70 -3.46
N LYS A 382 -23.76 -17.89 -2.32
CA LYS A 382 -22.91 -19.08 -2.08
C LYS A 382 -23.64 -20.41 -2.23
N ASP A 383 -24.92 -20.44 -1.90
CA ASP A 383 -25.71 -21.68 -1.83
C ASP A 383 -26.48 -21.97 -3.14
N ASP A 384 -26.87 -20.94 -3.90
CA ASP A 384 -27.77 -21.08 -5.07
C ASP A 384 -27.26 -20.50 -6.39
N TRP A 385 -26.02 -19.97 -6.44
CA TRP A 385 -25.48 -19.34 -7.67
C TRP A 385 -25.57 -20.23 -8.92
N GLN A 386 -25.57 -21.56 -8.74
CA GLN A 386 -25.66 -22.58 -9.79
C GLN A 386 -27.00 -22.59 -10.55
N TYR A 387 -28.05 -22.01 -9.99
CA TYR A 387 -29.39 -22.01 -10.59
C TYR A 387 -29.85 -20.62 -11.00
N THR A 388 -29.42 -19.58 -10.27
CA THR A 388 -29.91 -18.20 -10.40
C THR A 388 -28.99 -17.31 -11.23
N GLN A 389 -27.67 -17.50 -11.16
CA GLN A 389 -26.67 -16.53 -11.63
C GLN A 389 -25.60 -17.11 -12.58
N VAL A 390 -25.67 -18.41 -12.93
CA VAL A 390 -24.64 -19.08 -13.76
C VAL A 390 -24.39 -18.37 -15.08
N GLN A 391 -25.44 -17.93 -15.78
CA GLN A 391 -25.29 -17.27 -17.07
C GLN A 391 -24.53 -15.94 -16.95
N ASP A 392 -24.82 -15.16 -15.90
CA ASP A 392 -24.13 -13.91 -15.60
C ASP A 392 -22.65 -14.15 -15.24
N ILE A 393 -22.37 -15.21 -14.48
CA ILE A 393 -21.01 -15.59 -14.08
C ILE A 393 -20.21 -16.07 -15.30
N LEU A 394 -20.78 -16.97 -16.12
CA LEU A 394 -20.16 -17.46 -17.35
C LEU A 394 -19.90 -16.32 -18.34
N THR A 395 -20.85 -15.40 -18.50
CA THR A 395 -20.68 -14.21 -19.33
C THR A 395 -19.53 -13.36 -18.81
N SER A 396 -19.46 -13.13 -17.50
CA SER A 396 -18.37 -12.35 -16.87
C SER A 396 -17.01 -13.01 -17.13
N TYR A 397 -16.87 -14.31 -16.89
CA TYR A 397 -15.60 -15.02 -17.12
C TYR A 397 -15.23 -15.13 -18.60
N SER A 398 -16.20 -15.34 -19.50
CA SER A 398 -15.98 -15.30 -20.95
C SER A 398 -15.48 -13.93 -21.41
N GLN A 399 -16.03 -12.84 -20.88
CA GLN A 399 -15.50 -11.51 -21.19
C GLN A 399 -14.08 -11.34 -20.65
N ALA A 400 -13.78 -11.85 -19.44
CA ALA A 400 -12.44 -11.79 -18.88
C ALA A 400 -11.39 -12.50 -19.77
N THR A 401 -11.72 -13.65 -20.37
CA THR A 401 -10.83 -14.36 -21.30
C THR A 401 -10.69 -13.64 -22.63
N LYS A 402 -11.75 -12.99 -23.14
CA LYS A 402 -11.69 -12.14 -24.34
C LYS A 402 -10.75 -10.96 -24.16
N TYR A 403 -10.87 -10.22 -23.05
CA TYR A 403 -10.03 -9.04 -22.80
C TYR A 403 -8.57 -9.38 -22.46
N ASN A 404 -8.28 -10.59 -21.96
CA ASN A 404 -6.91 -11.06 -21.73
C ASN A 404 -6.74 -12.56 -22.05
N PRO A 405 -6.47 -12.90 -23.33
CA PRO A 405 -6.44 -14.29 -23.79
C PRO A 405 -5.32 -15.16 -23.19
N ARG A 406 -4.24 -14.57 -22.66
CA ARG A 406 -3.12 -15.34 -22.07
C ARG A 406 -3.23 -15.49 -20.55
N TRP A 407 -4.28 -14.97 -19.93
CA TRP A 407 -4.38 -14.95 -18.48
C TRP A 407 -4.95 -16.26 -17.93
N TYR A 408 -4.05 -17.14 -17.45
CA TYR A 408 -4.40 -18.44 -16.85
C TYR A 408 -5.59 -18.38 -15.87
N LYS A 409 -5.63 -17.39 -14.98
CA LYS A 409 -6.68 -17.31 -13.95
C LYS A 409 -8.07 -17.10 -14.53
N ALA A 410 -8.19 -16.34 -15.61
CA ALA A 410 -9.48 -16.13 -16.28
C ALA A 410 -9.97 -17.41 -16.95
N TRP A 411 -9.10 -18.11 -17.67
CA TRP A 411 -9.43 -19.39 -18.29
C TRP A 411 -9.75 -20.47 -17.28
N HIS A 412 -8.97 -20.57 -16.20
CA HIS A 412 -9.21 -21.53 -15.14
C HIS A 412 -10.55 -21.27 -14.44
N ALA A 413 -10.88 -20.01 -14.11
CA ALA A 413 -12.17 -19.67 -13.52
C ALA A 413 -13.35 -19.95 -14.46
N TRP A 414 -13.19 -19.64 -15.76
CA TRP A 414 -14.22 -19.95 -16.76
C TRP A 414 -14.43 -21.47 -16.92
N ALA A 415 -13.36 -22.25 -16.98
CA ALA A 415 -13.41 -23.70 -17.13
C ALA A 415 -13.94 -24.43 -15.88
N LEU A 416 -13.82 -23.84 -14.68
CA LEU A 416 -14.39 -24.42 -13.46
C LEU A 416 -15.91 -24.23 -13.34
N VAL A 417 -16.47 -23.22 -14.03
CA VAL A 417 -17.91 -22.92 -13.97
C VAL A 417 -18.68 -23.53 -15.14
N ASN A 418 -18.04 -23.76 -16.29
CA ASN A 418 -18.59 -24.62 -17.35
C ASN A 418 -18.50 -26.08 -16.92
#